data_AF-A0A662U869-F1
#
_entry.id   AF-A0A662U869-F1
#
_cell.length_a   1.000
_cell.length_b   1.000
_cell.length_c   1.000
_cell.angle_alpha   90.00
_cell.angle_beta   90.00
_cell.angle_gamma   90.00
#
_symmetry.space_group_name_H-M   'P 1'
#
loop_
_entity.id
_entity.type
_entity.pdbx_description
1 polymer ?
#
loop_
_entity_poly.entity_id
_entity_poly.type
_entity_poly.pdbx_seq_one_letter_code
_entity_poly.pdbx_strand_id
1 'polypeptide(L)'
;MEKQSFYDFKIGTIIRFIKKRKAKKVLIQAPDGLKQLFLPYLEELRKELPNVEFIISGDPAYGSCFLAEIEAKRVNADLIIHIGHTEYYKASIPTIYVEAFSKLTLTETLAEKLLNHIKDLNVKNIGLCSVLQHVKCIEHVKKLLENNGYKVYIGKHGPYTKYDGQVVGCDYISALSVNDNVDLHLIISGGLFHPIGLGLATLKPVIKLDLYEEKVVNLTKEVEKVLRKRYWRIMNSLNAEKFGIIVGMRKGQYRPSLVNSIEELIRKRGGKSARIVMDIITEERLLNFGNDFDAYIVTSCPRVPIDDLGEFKKPILTPGEAYMALTGKLEKYIFPW
;
A
#
# COMPACT_ATOMS: atom_id res chain seq x y z
N MET A 1 -16.31 -3.04 -22.11
CA MET A 1 -15.73 -4.27 -21.53
C MET A 1 -16.20 -4.40 -20.09
N GLU A 2 -16.73 -5.56 -19.69
CA GLU A 2 -17.02 -5.82 -18.27
C GLU A 2 -15.72 -5.77 -17.46
N LYS A 3 -15.75 -5.13 -16.28
CA LYS A 3 -14.56 -4.94 -15.43
C LYS A 3 -13.85 -6.24 -15.05
N GLN A 4 -14.56 -7.38 -15.06
CA GLN A 4 -13.99 -8.72 -14.84
C GLN A 4 -12.90 -9.07 -15.86
N SER A 5 -13.05 -8.61 -17.11
CA SER A 5 -12.09 -8.88 -18.18
C SER A 5 -10.73 -8.23 -17.95
N PHE A 6 -10.64 -7.21 -17.09
CA PHE A 6 -9.42 -6.43 -16.87
C PHE A 6 -8.34 -7.18 -16.11
N TYR A 7 -8.63 -8.29 -15.41
CA TYR A 7 -7.65 -8.95 -14.56
C TYR A 7 -7.39 -10.40 -14.98
N ASP A 8 -6.15 -10.84 -14.82
CA ASP A 8 -5.76 -12.25 -14.90
C ASP A 8 -5.73 -12.88 -13.51
N PHE A 9 -6.81 -13.57 -13.15
CA PHE A 9 -6.94 -14.30 -11.88
C PHE A 9 -6.26 -15.68 -11.88
N LYS A 10 -5.65 -16.11 -13.00
CA LYS A 10 -4.90 -17.36 -13.09
C LYS A 10 -5.67 -18.58 -12.56
N ILE A 11 -6.95 -18.73 -12.92
CA ILE A 11 -7.84 -19.79 -12.40
C ILE A 11 -7.23 -21.19 -12.55
N GLY A 12 -6.65 -21.52 -13.70
CA GLY A 12 -5.97 -22.80 -13.90
C GLY A 12 -4.78 -23.03 -12.95
N THR A 13 -4.08 -21.97 -12.54
CA THR A 13 -3.00 -22.07 -11.54
C THR A 13 -3.56 -22.33 -10.15
N ILE A 14 -4.67 -21.66 -9.79
CA ILE A 14 -5.39 -21.90 -8.53
C ILE A 14 -5.82 -23.37 -8.45
N ILE A 15 -6.47 -23.89 -9.49
CA ILE A 15 -6.94 -25.29 -9.55
C ILE A 15 -5.77 -26.26 -9.38
N ARG A 16 -4.68 -26.08 -10.13
CA ARG A 16 -3.48 -26.93 -10.02
C ARG A 16 -2.88 -26.90 -8.61
N PHE A 17 -2.85 -25.74 -7.97
CA PHE A 17 -2.30 -25.60 -6.62
C PHE A 17 -3.17 -26.31 -5.58
N ILE A 18 -4.50 -26.18 -5.67
CA ILE A 18 -5.45 -26.89 -4.80
C ILE A 18 -5.27 -28.41 -4.96
N LYS A 19 -5.26 -28.92 -6.21
CA LYS A 19 -5.07 -30.35 -6.51
C LYS A 19 -3.73 -30.85 -5.95
N LYS A 20 -2.63 -30.12 -6.18
CA LYS A 20 -1.30 -30.47 -5.67
C LYS A 20 -1.25 -30.55 -4.15
N ARG A 21 -1.94 -29.63 -3.46
CA ARG A 21 -2.02 -29.59 -1.99
C ARG A 21 -3.04 -30.57 -1.41
N LYS A 22 -3.90 -31.16 -2.24
CA LYS A 22 -5.04 -31.98 -1.82
C LYS A 22 -5.91 -31.25 -0.78
N ALA A 23 -6.02 -29.93 -0.91
CA ALA A 23 -6.80 -29.10 0.02
C ALA A 23 -8.29 -29.43 -0.11
N LYS A 24 -8.98 -29.53 1.03
CA LYS A 24 -10.42 -29.85 1.08
C LYS A 24 -11.27 -28.65 1.44
N LYS A 25 -10.71 -27.72 2.24
CA LYS A 25 -11.36 -26.47 2.60
C LYS A 25 -10.45 -25.28 2.29
N VAL A 26 -10.94 -24.36 1.47
CA VAL A 26 -10.16 -23.25 0.92
C VAL A 26 -10.82 -21.93 1.29
N LEU A 27 -10.09 -21.07 1.99
CA LEU A 27 -10.51 -19.69 2.25
C LEU A 27 -10.04 -18.78 1.11
N ILE A 28 -10.94 -18.00 0.52
CA ILE A 28 -10.65 -17.00 -0.51
C ILE A 28 -10.68 -15.61 0.13
N GLN A 29 -9.57 -14.89 0.03
CA GLN A 29 -9.44 -13.51 0.47
C GLN A 29 -9.10 -12.62 -0.73
N ALA A 30 -9.86 -11.55 -0.93
CA ALA A 30 -9.63 -10.56 -1.98
C ALA A 30 -9.89 -9.13 -1.47
N PRO A 31 -9.17 -8.13 -2.03
CA PRO A 31 -9.50 -6.71 -1.85
C PRO A 31 -10.93 -6.44 -2.24
N ASP A 32 -11.56 -5.46 -1.61
CA ASP A 32 -12.99 -5.15 -1.81
C ASP A 32 -13.32 -4.91 -3.28
N GLY A 33 -12.47 -4.17 -3.99
CA GLY A 33 -12.62 -3.91 -5.43
C GLY A 33 -12.46 -5.14 -6.33
N LEU A 34 -11.84 -6.22 -5.85
CA LEU A 34 -11.67 -7.48 -6.59
C LEU A 34 -12.66 -8.57 -6.17
N LYS A 35 -13.30 -8.45 -5.00
CA LYS A 35 -14.30 -9.44 -4.53
C LYS A 35 -15.38 -9.66 -5.60
N GLN A 36 -16.08 -8.61 -6.01
CA GLN A 36 -17.15 -8.71 -7.02
C GLN A 36 -16.65 -9.22 -8.40
N LEU A 37 -15.37 -9.00 -8.72
CA LEU A 37 -14.79 -9.43 -9.99
C LEU A 37 -14.34 -10.90 -9.96
N PHE A 38 -13.93 -11.40 -8.80
CA PHE A 38 -13.46 -12.77 -8.64
C PHE A 38 -14.57 -13.76 -8.31
N LEU A 39 -15.57 -13.36 -7.53
CA LEU A 39 -16.64 -14.26 -7.05
C LEU A 39 -17.36 -15.06 -8.15
N PRO A 40 -17.58 -14.54 -9.38
CA PRO A 40 -18.17 -15.35 -10.46
C PRO A 40 -17.35 -16.60 -10.84
N TYR A 41 -16.02 -16.58 -10.61
CA TYR A 41 -15.17 -17.75 -10.83
C TYR A 41 -15.36 -18.86 -9.78
N LEU A 42 -16.13 -18.62 -8.71
CA LEU A 42 -16.46 -19.66 -7.74
C LEU A 42 -17.20 -20.83 -8.36
N GLU A 43 -18.10 -20.58 -9.31
CA GLU A 43 -18.86 -21.64 -9.98
C GLU A 43 -17.95 -22.51 -10.83
N GLU A 44 -16.98 -21.91 -11.54
CA GLU A 44 -15.95 -22.65 -12.27
C GLU A 44 -15.08 -23.48 -11.31
N LEU A 45 -14.63 -22.89 -10.19
CA LEU A 45 -13.85 -23.59 -9.18
C LEU A 45 -14.62 -24.77 -8.58
N ARG A 46 -15.91 -24.59 -8.24
CA ARG A 46 -16.79 -25.66 -7.72
C ARG A 46 -16.98 -26.78 -8.74
N LYS A 47 -17.15 -26.45 -10.01
CA LYS A 47 -17.28 -27.45 -11.08
C LYS A 47 -16.01 -28.29 -11.25
N GLU A 48 -14.84 -27.65 -11.23
CA GLU A 48 -13.54 -28.32 -11.41
C GLU A 48 -13.04 -29.05 -10.15
N LEU A 49 -13.55 -28.66 -8.97
CA LEU A 49 -13.16 -29.16 -7.67
C LEU A 49 -14.41 -29.45 -6.79
N PRO A 50 -15.25 -30.41 -7.18
CA PRO A 50 -16.55 -30.65 -6.53
C PRO A 50 -16.42 -31.12 -5.07
N ASN A 51 -15.26 -31.65 -4.68
CA ASN A 51 -14.97 -32.13 -3.33
C ASN A 51 -14.26 -31.08 -2.46
N VAL A 52 -14.20 -29.82 -2.90
CA VAL A 52 -13.57 -28.71 -2.18
C VAL A 52 -14.62 -27.73 -1.68
N GLU A 53 -14.60 -27.46 -0.39
CA GLU A 53 -15.40 -26.42 0.23
C GLU A 53 -14.70 -25.07 0.07
N PHE A 54 -15.39 -24.10 -0.54
CA PHE A 54 -14.90 -22.73 -0.71
C PHE A 54 -15.59 -21.79 0.26
N ILE A 55 -14.79 -21.08 1.05
CA ILE A 55 -15.23 -20.08 2.03
C ILE A 55 -14.69 -18.72 1.61
N ILE A 56 -15.51 -17.68 1.70
CA ILE A 56 -15.09 -16.32 1.32
C ILE A 56 -14.82 -15.53 2.61
N SER A 57 -13.66 -14.89 2.69
CA SER A 57 -13.36 -13.90 3.73
C SER A 57 -14.18 -12.64 3.51
N GLY A 58 -15.04 -12.31 4.48
CA GLY A 58 -15.86 -11.09 4.46
C GLY A 58 -15.07 -9.82 4.79
N ASP A 59 -13.98 -9.95 5.56
CA ASP A 59 -13.18 -8.80 6.00
C ASP A 59 -12.41 -8.12 4.85
N PRO A 60 -12.01 -6.85 5.04
CA PRO A 60 -11.14 -6.16 4.10
C PRO A 60 -9.82 -6.89 3.88
N ALA A 61 -9.25 -6.72 2.69
CA ALA A 61 -7.91 -7.19 2.38
C ALA A 61 -7.10 -6.05 1.77
N TYR A 62 -6.50 -5.22 2.64
CA TYR A 62 -5.70 -4.05 2.24
C TYR A 62 -4.35 -4.42 1.61
N GLY A 63 -3.89 -5.64 1.83
CA GLY A 63 -2.56 -6.12 1.46
C GLY A 63 -2.31 -7.53 2.00
N SER A 64 -1.25 -8.20 1.53
CA SER A 64 -0.81 -9.47 2.14
C SER A 64 -0.24 -9.31 3.55
N CYS A 65 0.00 -8.08 4.01
CA CYS A 65 0.27 -7.80 5.43
C CYS A 65 -0.96 -8.05 6.34
N PHE A 66 -2.16 -8.05 5.75
CA PHE A 66 -3.47 -8.29 6.38
C PHE A 66 -4.04 -9.65 5.93
N LEU A 67 -3.22 -10.69 5.87
CA LEU A 67 -3.66 -12.03 5.46
C LEU A 67 -4.67 -12.62 6.44
N ALA A 68 -5.70 -13.32 5.92
CA ALA A 68 -6.79 -13.91 6.67
C ALA A 68 -6.44 -15.22 7.42
N GLU A 69 -5.30 -15.25 8.12
CA GLU A 69 -4.85 -16.44 8.86
C GLU A 69 -5.72 -16.75 10.08
N ILE A 70 -6.30 -15.73 10.71
CA ILE A 70 -7.15 -15.89 11.90
C ILE A 70 -8.48 -16.55 11.47
N GLU A 71 -9.06 -16.04 10.39
CA GLU A 71 -10.29 -16.52 9.78
C GLU A 71 -10.11 -17.95 9.29
N ALA A 72 -9.04 -18.22 8.55
CA ALA A 72 -8.74 -19.55 8.03
C ALA A 72 -8.56 -20.58 9.16
N LYS A 73 -7.87 -20.22 10.26
CA LYS A 73 -7.80 -21.08 11.46
C LYS A 73 -9.17 -21.33 12.07
N ARG A 74 -10.00 -20.28 12.21
CA ARG A 74 -11.33 -20.39 12.83
C ARG A 74 -12.26 -21.33 12.07
N VAL A 75 -12.20 -21.33 10.74
CA VAL A 75 -13.04 -22.20 9.90
C VAL A 75 -12.38 -23.53 9.53
N ASN A 76 -11.17 -23.79 10.04
CA ASN A 76 -10.33 -24.95 9.72
C ASN A 76 -10.02 -25.08 8.22
N ALA A 77 -9.74 -23.97 7.54
CA ALA A 77 -9.31 -23.99 6.14
C ALA A 77 -7.86 -24.50 6.01
N ASP A 78 -7.63 -25.39 5.05
CA ASP A 78 -6.33 -26.01 4.77
C ASP A 78 -5.45 -25.11 3.89
N LEU A 79 -6.06 -24.14 3.21
CA LEU A 79 -5.44 -23.30 2.20
C LEU A 79 -6.10 -21.93 2.15
N ILE A 80 -5.29 -20.88 1.98
CA ILE A 80 -5.76 -19.54 1.62
C ILE A 80 -5.44 -19.25 0.15
N ILE A 81 -6.42 -18.75 -0.61
CA ILE A 81 -6.21 -18.06 -1.88
C ILE A 81 -6.26 -16.56 -1.59
N HIS A 82 -5.13 -15.88 -1.73
CA HIS A 82 -5.04 -14.44 -1.51
C HIS A 82 -4.84 -13.72 -2.85
N ILE A 83 -5.79 -12.86 -3.21
CA ILE A 83 -5.87 -12.24 -4.55
C ILE A 83 -5.40 -10.79 -4.48
N GLY A 84 -4.75 -10.31 -5.54
CA GLY A 84 -4.37 -8.91 -5.74
C GLY A 84 -3.03 -8.50 -5.13
N HIS A 85 -2.29 -9.41 -4.51
CA HIS A 85 -1.03 -9.09 -3.83
C HIS A 85 0.02 -10.19 -3.96
N THR A 86 1.27 -9.83 -3.67
CA THR A 86 2.41 -10.76 -3.54
C THR A 86 2.67 -11.08 -2.08
N GLU A 87 3.35 -12.20 -1.81
CA GLU A 87 3.73 -12.61 -0.46
C GLU A 87 4.49 -11.50 0.29
N TYR A 88 4.02 -11.17 1.50
CA TYR A 88 4.62 -10.16 2.38
C TYR A 88 5.43 -10.81 3.51
N TYR A 89 5.00 -11.98 3.97
CA TYR A 89 5.64 -12.78 4.99
C TYR A 89 5.23 -14.25 4.82
N LYS A 90 6.03 -15.17 5.36
CA LYS A 90 5.72 -16.60 5.33
C LYS A 90 4.50 -16.91 6.20
N ALA A 91 3.38 -17.25 5.55
CA ALA A 91 2.14 -17.63 6.22
C ALA A 91 2.29 -18.95 7.01
N SER A 92 1.55 -19.06 8.12
CA SER A 92 1.43 -20.30 8.90
C SER A 92 0.47 -21.29 8.26
N ILE A 93 -0.51 -20.81 7.48
CA ILE A 93 -1.41 -21.63 6.68
C ILE A 93 -0.90 -21.62 5.23
N PRO A 94 -0.86 -22.77 4.53
CA PRO A 94 -0.54 -22.80 3.11
C PRO A 94 -1.34 -21.73 2.37
N THR A 95 -0.65 -20.92 1.57
CA THR A 95 -1.27 -19.78 0.88
C THR A 95 -0.78 -19.73 -0.56
N ILE A 96 -1.69 -19.51 -1.50
CA ILE A 96 -1.37 -19.10 -2.87
C ILE A 96 -1.68 -17.61 -3.03
N TYR A 97 -0.68 -16.87 -3.51
CA TYR A 97 -0.81 -15.46 -3.85
C TYR A 97 -1.07 -15.33 -5.35
N VAL A 98 -2.15 -14.66 -5.72
CA VAL A 98 -2.56 -14.42 -7.11
C VAL A 98 -2.43 -12.93 -7.36
N GLU A 99 -1.50 -12.50 -8.20
CA GLU A 99 -1.18 -11.09 -8.36
C GLU A 99 -2.34 -10.25 -8.95
N ALA A 100 -3.23 -10.90 -9.71
CA ALA A 100 -4.30 -10.25 -10.47
C ALA A 100 -3.76 -9.12 -11.36
N PHE A 101 -2.83 -9.44 -12.26
CA PHE A 101 -2.29 -8.45 -13.19
C PHE A 101 -3.41 -7.86 -14.05
N SER A 102 -3.37 -6.54 -14.24
CA SER A 102 -4.23 -5.86 -15.18
C SER A 102 -3.83 -6.24 -16.61
N LYS A 103 -4.83 -6.45 -17.46
CA LYS A 103 -4.70 -6.66 -18.90
C LYS A 103 -4.77 -5.35 -19.68
N LEU A 104 -5.01 -4.23 -19.00
CA LEU A 104 -4.98 -2.92 -19.63
C LEU A 104 -3.56 -2.57 -20.06
N THR A 105 -3.47 -1.94 -21.23
CA THR A 105 -2.22 -1.50 -21.84
C THR A 105 -2.23 0.00 -22.02
N LEU A 106 -1.04 0.57 -22.22
CA LEU A 106 -0.93 1.97 -22.63
C LEU A 106 -1.52 2.14 -24.04
N THR A 107 -2.54 2.97 -24.18
CA THR A 107 -3.13 3.34 -25.48
C THR A 107 -2.34 4.47 -26.13
N GLU A 108 -2.40 4.59 -27.45
CA GLU A 108 -1.71 5.65 -28.21
C GLU A 108 -2.14 7.05 -27.72
N THR A 109 -3.44 7.27 -27.58
CA THR A 109 -4.00 8.51 -27.03
C THR A 109 -3.44 8.84 -25.63
N LEU A 110 -3.29 7.84 -24.77
CA LEU A 110 -2.76 8.05 -23.43
C LEU A 110 -1.25 8.29 -23.44
N ALA A 111 -0.52 7.65 -24.34
CA ALA A 111 0.90 7.89 -24.58
C ALA A 111 1.15 9.34 -25.03
N GLU A 112 0.36 9.86 -25.98
CA GLU A 112 0.43 11.26 -26.42
C GLU A 112 0.15 12.23 -25.28
N LYS A 113 -0.91 11.98 -24.50
CA LYS A 113 -1.23 12.77 -23.30
C LYS A 113 -0.06 12.80 -22.32
N LEU A 114 0.59 11.66 -22.07
CA LEU A 114 1.75 11.57 -21.18
C LEU A 114 2.92 12.40 -21.68
N LEU A 115 3.27 12.27 -22.96
CA LEU A 115 4.38 13.00 -23.56
C LEU A 115 4.14 14.51 -23.54
N ASN A 116 2.94 14.96 -23.90
CA ASN A 116 2.57 16.38 -23.85
C ASN A 116 2.66 16.92 -22.43
N HIS A 117 2.16 16.16 -21.45
CA HIS A 117 2.17 16.59 -20.06
C HIS A 117 3.58 16.72 -19.47
N ILE A 118 4.50 15.82 -19.83
CA ILE A 118 5.88 15.84 -19.32
C ILE A 118 6.74 16.88 -20.06
N LYS A 119 6.47 17.12 -21.36
CA LYS A 119 7.21 18.08 -22.18
C LYS A 119 7.23 19.48 -21.56
N ASP A 120 6.12 19.88 -20.94
CA ASP A 120 5.96 21.20 -20.34
C ASP A 120 6.66 21.36 -18.97
N LEU A 121 7.23 20.28 -18.41
CA LEU A 121 7.83 20.28 -17.07
C LEU A 121 9.35 20.54 -17.06
N ASN A 122 9.98 20.67 -18.23
CA ASN A 122 11.42 20.87 -18.37
C ASN A 122 12.29 19.86 -17.57
N VAL A 123 11.91 18.58 -17.61
CA VAL A 123 12.63 17.48 -16.94
C VAL A 123 13.35 16.59 -17.96
N LYS A 124 14.42 15.91 -17.53
CA LYS A 124 15.17 14.95 -18.36
C LYS A 124 15.22 13.55 -17.75
N ASN A 125 15.24 13.45 -16.43
CA ASN A 125 15.43 12.20 -15.70
C ASN A 125 14.12 11.82 -14.97
N ILE A 126 13.60 10.64 -15.23
CA ILE A 126 12.31 10.17 -14.71
C ILE A 126 12.51 8.89 -13.91
N GLY A 127 12.10 8.88 -12.65
CA GLY A 127 11.94 7.65 -11.86
C GLY A 127 10.62 6.99 -12.21
N LEU A 128 10.64 5.77 -12.74
CA LEU A 128 9.43 5.05 -13.15
C LEU A 128 9.04 4.00 -12.11
N CYS A 129 7.82 4.14 -11.59
CA CYS A 129 7.23 3.26 -10.60
C CYS A 129 5.88 2.69 -11.06
N SER A 130 5.42 1.63 -10.42
CA SER A 130 4.07 1.09 -10.62
C SER A 130 3.55 0.38 -9.38
N VAL A 131 2.22 0.21 -9.31
CA VAL A 131 1.58 -0.74 -8.40
C VAL A 131 1.58 -2.14 -9.01
N LEU A 132 1.45 -3.19 -8.18
CA LEU A 132 1.52 -4.60 -8.59
C LEU A 132 0.71 -4.91 -9.86
N GLN A 133 -0.53 -4.40 -9.94
CA GLN A 133 -1.44 -4.71 -11.04
C GLN A 133 -0.92 -4.25 -12.41
N HIS A 134 -0.09 -3.21 -12.46
CA HIS A 134 0.40 -2.62 -13.71
C HIS A 134 1.91 -2.75 -13.92
N VAL A 135 2.64 -3.47 -13.05
CA VAL A 135 4.11 -3.62 -13.19
C VAL A 135 4.54 -4.14 -14.56
N LYS A 136 3.71 -4.94 -15.24
CA LYS A 136 3.97 -5.40 -16.61
C LYS A 136 3.98 -4.30 -17.66
N CYS A 137 3.41 -3.13 -17.37
CA CYS A 137 3.36 -1.97 -18.26
C CYS A 137 4.62 -1.09 -18.15
N ILE A 138 5.45 -1.27 -17.12
CA ILE A 138 6.67 -0.49 -16.88
C ILE A 138 7.58 -0.47 -18.11
N GLU A 139 7.87 -1.62 -18.71
CA GLU A 139 8.77 -1.71 -19.87
C GLU A 139 8.25 -0.98 -21.10
N HIS A 140 6.93 -0.99 -21.32
CA HIS A 140 6.32 -0.25 -22.41
C HIS A 140 6.47 1.25 -22.18
N VAL A 141 6.08 1.75 -21.00
CA VAL A 141 6.17 3.17 -20.65
C VAL A 141 7.62 3.66 -20.67
N LYS A 142 8.55 2.84 -20.20
CA LYS A 142 9.99 3.12 -20.28
C LYS A 142 10.43 3.38 -21.72
N LYS A 143 10.16 2.43 -22.63
CA LYS A 143 10.53 2.56 -24.06
C LYS A 143 9.92 3.79 -24.70
N LEU A 144 8.64 4.07 -24.41
CA LEU A 144 7.97 5.28 -24.90
C LEU A 144 8.75 6.54 -24.49
N LEU A 145 9.11 6.66 -23.22
CA LEU A 145 9.83 7.82 -22.70
C LEU A 145 11.26 7.92 -23.25
N GLU A 146 12.00 6.80 -23.29
CA GLU A 146 13.37 6.77 -23.82
C GLU A 146 13.43 7.14 -25.31
N ASN A 147 12.48 6.64 -26.12
CA ASN A 147 12.37 7.00 -27.54
C ASN A 147 12.04 8.48 -27.76
N ASN A 148 11.53 9.17 -26.75
CA ASN A 148 11.22 10.60 -26.77
C ASN A 148 12.25 11.45 -25.99
N GLY A 149 13.44 10.90 -25.75
CA GLY A 149 14.60 11.65 -25.25
C GLY A 149 14.70 11.79 -23.73
N TYR A 150 13.88 11.09 -22.95
CA TYR A 150 13.97 11.06 -21.49
C TYR A 150 14.89 9.93 -21.01
N LYS A 151 15.62 10.15 -19.93
CA LYS A 151 16.37 9.09 -19.23
C LYS A 151 15.50 8.49 -18.13
N VAL A 152 15.21 7.20 -18.23
CA VAL A 152 14.30 6.50 -17.31
C VAL A 152 15.07 5.62 -16.34
N TYR A 153 14.76 5.75 -15.06
CA TYR A 153 15.36 4.97 -13.98
C TYR A 153 14.29 4.11 -13.32
N ILE A 154 14.58 2.82 -13.17
CA ILE A 154 13.73 1.87 -12.44
C ILE A 154 14.57 1.33 -11.29
N GLY A 155 14.14 1.61 -10.07
CA GLY A 155 14.81 1.10 -8.89
C GLY A 155 14.52 -0.37 -8.62
N LYS A 156 15.36 -0.97 -7.78
CA LYS A 156 15.21 -2.37 -7.38
C LYS A 156 14.05 -2.54 -6.40
N HIS A 157 13.39 -3.69 -6.48
CA HIS A 157 12.32 -4.03 -5.55
C HIS A 157 12.80 -3.96 -4.09
N GLY A 158 11.87 -3.58 -3.21
CA GLY A 158 12.09 -3.53 -1.76
C GLY A 158 11.84 -4.89 -1.10
N PRO A 159 11.98 -4.97 0.24
CA PRO A 159 11.70 -6.17 1.02
C PRO A 159 10.23 -6.60 0.97
N TYR A 160 9.29 -5.70 0.68
CA TYR A 160 7.86 -6.00 0.64
C TYR A 160 7.27 -6.00 -0.77
N THR A 161 8.12 -5.86 -1.79
CA THR A 161 7.73 -5.90 -3.20
C THR A 161 8.52 -6.97 -3.95
N LYS A 162 7.98 -7.43 -5.08
CA LYS A 162 8.52 -8.55 -5.86
C LYS A 162 9.16 -8.11 -7.17
N TYR A 163 8.75 -6.97 -7.71
CA TYR A 163 9.16 -6.49 -9.02
C TYR A 163 9.89 -5.16 -8.92
N ASP A 164 10.92 -4.97 -9.75
CA ASP A 164 11.60 -3.68 -9.89
C ASP A 164 10.59 -2.61 -10.34
N GLY A 165 10.72 -1.39 -9.81
CA GLY A 165 9.74 -0.32 -10.00
C GLY A 165 8.46 -0.48 -9.17
N GLN A 166 8.21 -1.61 -8.51
CA GLN A 166 7.02 -1.79 -7.69
C GLN A 166 7.11 -1.02 -6.38
N VAL A 167 6.06 -0.25 -6.07
CA VAL A 167 5.86 0.39 -4.77
C VAL A 167 4.56 -0.09 -4.12
N VAL A 168 4.51 -0.07 -2.79
CA VAL A 168 3.30 -0.27 -1.99
C VAL A 168 3.19 0.83 -0.94
N GLY A 169 2.03 0.97 -0.30
CA GLY A 169 1.77 2.06 0.67
C GLY A 169 2.75 2.16 1.85
N CYS A 170 3.56 1.13 2.09
CA CYS A 170 4.51 1.05 3.18
C CYS A 170 5.97 0.78 2.74
N ASP A 171 6.21 0.70 1.42
CA ASP A 171 7.53 0.42 0.84
C ASP A 171 7.68 1.20 -0.47
N TYR A 172 8.56 2.21 -0.41
CA TYR A 172 8.93 3.07 -1.53
C TYR A 172 10.40 2.92 -1.91
N ILE A 173 11.08 1.85 -1.45
CA ILE A 173 12.53 1.66 -1.62
C ILE A 173 12.94 1.70 -3.09
N SER A 174 12.12 1.12 -3.99
CA SER A 174 12.36 1.20 -5.42
C SER A 174 12.50 2.66 -5.89
N ALA A 175 11.57 3.54 -5.54
CA ALA A 175 11.67 4.95 -5.90
C ALA A 175 12.84 5.66 -5.20
N LEU A 176 13.03 5.40 -3.90
CA LEU A 176 14.07 6.02 -3.09
C LEU A 176 15.48 5.70 -3.58
N SER A 177 15.70 4.47 -4.07
CA SER A 177 17.01 4.01 -4.57
C SER A 177 17.53 4.77 -5.79
N VAL A 178 16.64 5.39 -6.56
CA VAL A 178 16.98 6.20 -7.74
C VAL A 178 16.73 7.69 -7.52
N ASN A 179 16.27 8.08 -6.32
CA ASN A 179 15.71 9.40 -6.08
C ASN A 179 16.70 10.51 -6.41
N ASP A 180 17.97 10.37 -6.06
CA ASP A 180 18.98 11.41 -6.29
C ASP A 180 19.29 11.64 -7.78
N ASN A 181 18.93 10.70 -8.66
CA ASN A 181 19.25 10.75 -10.09
C ASN A 181 18.10 11.26 -10.97
N VAL A 182 16.92 11.53 -10.39
CA VAL A 182 15.70 11.83 -11.14
C VAL A 182 15.13 13.20 -10.82
N ASP A 183 14.48 13.85 -11.77
CA ASP A 183 13.86 15.17 -11.59
C ASP A 183 12.44 15.02 -11.03
N LEU A 184 11.73 13.96 -11.44
CA LEU A 184 10.40 13.59 -10.97
C LEU A 184 10.21 12.08 -10.92
N HIS A 185 9.12 11.63 -10.28
CA HIS A 185 8.64 10.26 -10.38
C HIS A 185 7.34 10.16 -11.18
N LEU A 186 7.29 9.23 -12.13
CA LEU A 186 6.08 8.81 -12.83
C LEU A 186 5.62 7.47 -12.24
N ILE A 187 4.36 7.38 -11.84
CA ILE A 187 3.77 6.16 -11.29
C ILE A 187 2.58 5.67 -12.13
N ILE A 188 2.62 4.41 -12.55
CA ILE A 188 1.51 3.74 -13.24
C ILE A 188 0.59 3.13 -12.17
N SER A 189 -0.55 3.77 -11.92
CA SER A 189 -1.48 3.35 -10.88
C SER A 189 -2.86 3.97 -11.04
N GLY A 190 -3.89 3.22 -10.65
CA GLY A 190 -5.19 3.79 -10.30
C GLY A 190 -5.18 4.50 -8.93
N GLY A 191 -6.24 5.27 -8.66
CA GLY A 191 -6.47 5.91 -7.37
C GLY A 191 -5.42 6.97 -7.00
N LEU A 192 -5.41 7.42 -5.73
CA LEU A 192 -4.47 8.43 -5.21
C LEU A 192 -3.55 7.90 -4.10
N PHE A 193 -3.85 6.71 -3.56
CA PHE A 193 -3.13 6.14 -2.44
C PHE A 193 -1.61 6.09 -2.72
N HIS A 194 -1.16 5.23 -3.63
CA HIS A 194 0.27 5.06 -3.90
C HIS A 194 0.99 6.34 -4.36
N PRO A 195 0.45 7.13 -5.31
CA PRO A 195 1.11 8.36 -5.76
C PRO A 195 1.33 9.41 -4.68
N ILE A 196 0.35 9.63 -3.79
CA ILE A 196 0.51 10.61 -2.70
C ILE A 196 1.63 10.17 -1.75
N GLY A 197 1.63 8.90 -1.34
CA GLY A 197 2.68 8.39 -0.46
C GLY A 197 4.06 8.34 -1.14
N LEU A 198 4.11 8.14 -2.46
CA LEU A 198 5.34 8.23 -3.24
C LEU A 198 5.93 9.65 -3.18
N GLY A 199 5.08 10.68 -3.34
CA GLY A 199 5.52 12.07 -3.23
C GLY A 199 5.96 12.43 -1.81
N LEU A 200 5.25 11.92 -0.80
CA LEU A 200 5.64 12.09 0.62
C LEU A 200 6.98 11.42 0.96
N ALA A 201 7.26 10.25 0.39
CA ALA A 201 8.52 9.53 0.61
C ALA A 201 9.70 10.17 -0.13
N THR A 202 9.49 10.55 -1.39
CA THR A 202 10.58 11.02 -2.27
C THR A 202 10.83 12.52 -2.15
N LEU A 203 9.82 13.28 -1.73
CA LEU A 203 9.79 14.75 -1.73
C LEU A 203 10.11 15.34 -3.11
N LYS A 204 9.73 14.63 -4.18
CA LYS A 204 9.87 15.05 -5.58
C LYS A 204 8.50 15.17 -6.27
N PRO A 205 8.41 15.92 -7.38
CA PRO A 205 7.19 15.96 -8.20
C PRO A 205 6.73 14.55 -8.61
N VAL A 206 5.42 14.34 -8.59
CA VAL A 206 4.81 13.04 -8.94
C VAL A 206 3.78 13.21 -10.04
N ILE A 207 3.96 12.46 -11.12
CA ILE A 207 2.98 12.32 -12.19
C ILE A 207 2.34 10.93 -12.06
N LYS A 208 1.01 10.89 -12.08
CA LYS A 208 0.23 9.65 -12.12
C LYS A 208 -0.22 9.35 -13.54
N LEU A 209 0.07 8.14 -14.01
CA LEU A 209 -0.48 7.56 -15.23
C LEU A 209 -1.57 6.55 -14.86
N ASP A 210 -2.82 6.87 -15.17
CA ASP A 210 -3.98 6.04 -14.83
C ASP A 210 -4.52 5.34 -16.08
N LEU A 211 -4.30 4.02 -16.16
CA LEU A 211 -4.75 3.21 -17.29
C LEU A 211 -6.25 2.90 -17.27
N TYR A 212 -6.92 3.08 -16.12
CA TYR A 212 -8.37 2.84 -16.02
C TYR A 212 -9.17 4.07 -16.50
N GLU A 213 -8.71 5.26 -16.12
CA GLU A 213 -9.38 6.51 -16.49
C GLU A 213 -8.85 7.14 -17.78
N GLU A 214 -7.78 6.58 -18.35
CA GLU A 214 -7.02 7.15 -19.48
C GLU A 214 -6.61 8.61 -19.26
N LYS A 215 -6.02 8.86 -18.08
CA LYS A 215 -5.58 10.18 -17.65
C LYS A 215 -4.13 10.20 -17.18
N VAL A 216 -3.54 11.39 -17.35
CA VAL A 216 -2.25 11.77 -16.77
C VAL A 216 -2.50 12.94 -15.84
N VAL A 217 -2.04 12.84 -14.60
CA VAL A 217 -2.32 13.84 -13.56
C VAL A 217 -1.02 14.20 -12.85
N ASN A 218 -0.68 15.49 -12.84
CA ASN A 218 0.37 16.00 -11.96
C ASN A 218 -0.21 16.15 -10.55
N LEU A 219 0.34 15.41 -9.59
CA LEU A 219 -0.11 15.39 -8.19
C LEU A 219 0.79 16.19 -7.26
N THR A 220 1.72 16.99 -7.80
CA THR A 220 2.70 17.71 -6.98
C THR A 220 2.03 18.66 -5.99
N LYS A 221 1.02 19.42 -6.43
CA LYS A 221 0.28 20.36 -5.56
C LYS A 221 -0.53 19.63 -4.49
N GLU A 222 -1.10 18.48 -4.84
CA GLU A 222 -1.85 17.61 -3.94
C GLU A 222 -0.92 17.02 -2.87
N VAL A 223 0.25 16.52 -3.27
CA VAL A 223 1.29 16.03 -2.35
C VAL A 223 1.72 17.15 -1.40
N GLU A 224 2.01 18.35 -1.90
CA GLU A 224 2.36 19.50 -1.06
C GLU A 224 1.26 19.86 -0.06
N LYS A 225 -0.02 19.80 -0.48
CA LYS A 225 -1.15 20.04 0.42
C LYS A 225 -1.18 19.01 1.54
N VAL A 226 -1.00 17.73 1.21
CA VAL A 226 -0.93 16.67 2.22
C VAL A 226 0.27 16.88 3.12
N LEU A 227 1.45 17.18 2.57
CA LEU A 227 2.68 17.42 3.33
C LEU A 227 2.54 18.58 4.33
N ARG A 228 1.96 19.72 3.90
CA ARG A 228 1.66 20.85 4.81
C ARG A 228 0.78 20.42 5.98
N LYS A 229 -0.25 19.63 5.70
CA LYS A 229 -1.14 19.08 6.73
C LYS A 229 -0.39 18.12 7.66
N ARG A 230 0.52 17.30 7.14
CA ARG A 230 1.34 16.38 7.95
C ARG A 230 2.27 17.15 8.90
N TYR A 231 2.96 18.18 8.42
CA TYR A 231 3.74 19.07 9.28
C TYR A 231 2.88 19.72 10.36
N TRP A 232 1.68 20.22 10.02
CA TRP A 232 0.76 20.76 11.02
C TRP A 232 0.39 19.74 12.11
N ARG A 233 0.17 18.47 11.74
CA ARG A 233 -0.04 17.37 12.71
C ARG A 233 1.17 17.14 13.61
N ILE A 234 2.38 17.14 13.05
CA ILE A 234 3.64 17.03 13.81
C ILE A 234 3.74 18.20 14.81
N MET A 235 3.56 19.44 14.36
CA MET A 235 3.66 20.64 15.20
C MET A 235 2.67 20.60 16.38
N ASN A 236 1.42 20.20 16.14
CA ASN A 236 0.42 20.06 17.20
C ASN A 236 0.73 18.95 18.21
N SER A 237 1.59 18.00 17.85
CA SER A 237 2.02 16.92 18.75
C SER A 237 3.30 17.25 19.53
N LEU A 238 3.95 18.39 19.27
CA LEU A 238 5.20 18.74 19.94
C LEU A 238 5.02 18.91 21.44
N ASN A 239 3.88 19.38 21.93
CA ASN A 239 3.65 19.53 23.37
C ASN A 239 2.81 18.39 23.96
N ALA A 240 2.63 17.28 23.22
CA ALA A 240 1.89 16.12 23.72
C ALA A 240 2.66 15.44 24.85
N GLU A 241 1.98 15.13 25.95
CA GLU A 241 2.56 14.45 27.11
C GLU A 241 2.11 12.99 27.19
N LYS A 242 0.87 12.68 26.76
CA LYS A 242 0.31 11.32 26.82
C LYS A 242 -0.02 10.80 25.43
N PHE A 243 0.62 9.69 25.04
CA PHE A 243 0.54 9.11 23.70
C PHE A 243 -0.20 7.76 23.68
N GLY A 244 -1.13 7.60 22.74
CA GLY A 244 -1.73 6.30 22.42
C GLY A 244 -0.96 5.61 21.29
N ILE A 245 -0.28 4.51 21.57
CA ILE A 245 0.49 3.77 20.55
C ILE A 245 -0.38 2.65 19.99
N ILE A 246 -0.82 2.79 18.74
CA ILE A 246 -1.70 1.82 18.08
C ILE A 246 -0.87 0.68 17.50
N VAL A 247 -1.02 -0.49 18.09
CA VAL A 247 -0.33 -1.74 17.74
C VAL A 247 -1.24 -2.58 16.85
N GLY A 248 -0.79 -2.88 15.63
CA GLY A 248 -1.54 -3.70 14.68
C GLY A 248 -1.60 -5.17 15.08
N MET A 249 -2.79 -5.75 15.08
CA MET A 249 -3.02 -7.16 15.44
C MET A 249 -2.58 -8.15 14.35
N ARG A 250 -2.68 -7.78 13.07
CA ARG A 250 -2.27 -8.67 11.98
C ARG A 250 -0.76 -8.83 11.90
N LYS A 251 -0.31 -10.05 11.61
CA LYS A 251 1.11 -10.44 11.61
C LYS A 251 2.00 -9.55 10.74
N GLY A 252 1.56 -9.13 9.55
CA GLY A 252 2.34 -8.24 8.69
C GLY A 252 2.34 -6.76 9.12
N GLN A 253 1.54 -6.40 10.13
CA GLN A 253 1.42 -5.06 10.68
C GLN A 253 1.83 -4.98 12.17
N TYR A 254 2.27 -6.10 12.75
CA TYR A 254 2.78 -6.15 14.11
C TYR A 254 4.29 -5.90 14.13
N ARG A 255 4.71 -4.78 14.73
CA ARG A 255 6.10 -4.30 14.72
C ARG A 255 6.62 -4.06 16.16
N PRO A 256 6.86 -5.10 16.96
CA PRO A 256 7.19 -4.95 18.38
C PRO A 256 8.44 -4.11 18.63
N SER A 257 9.49 -4.28 17.82
CA SER A 257 10.72 -3.49 17.96
C SER A 257 10.47 -2.00 17.73
N LEU A 258 9.61 -1.64 16.76
CA LEU A 258 9.26 -0.25 16.49
C LEU A 258 8.44 0.36 17.63
N VAL A 259 7.48 -0.41 18.17
CA VAL A 259 6.70 0.00 19.36
C VAL A 259 7.63 0.31 20.53
N ASN A 260 8.57 -0.59 20.83
CA ASN A 260 9.52 -0.40 21.93
C ASN A 260 10.40 0.84 21.72
N SER A 261 10.89 1.07 20.49
CA SER A 261 11.69 2.27 20.18
C SER A 261 10.90 3.58 20.35
N ILE A 262 9.63 3.59 19.95
CA ILE A 262 8.76 4.77 20.13
C ILE A 262 8.48 5.03 21.61
N GLU A 263 8.19 3.99 22.40
CA GLU A 263 7.99 4.12 23.85
C GLU A 263 9.24 4.66 24.56
N GLU A 264 10.43 4.23 24.12
CA GLU A 264 11.69 4.75 24.64
C GLU A 264 11.87 6.23 24.32
N LEU A 265 11.56 6.67 23.09
CA LEU A 265 11.62 8.08 22.71
C LEU A 265 10.64 8.94 23.53
N ILE A 266 9.40 8.45 23.73
CA ILE A 266 8.40 9.13 24.57
C ILE A 266 8.91 9.26 26.00
N ARG A 267 9.43 8.17 26.58
CA ARG A 267 9.97 8.17 27.95
C ARG A 267 11.16 9.11 28.10
N LYS A 268 12.10 9.13 27.15
CA LYS A 268 13.27 10.03 27.16
C LYS A 268 12.87 11.51 27.17
N ARG A 269 11.74 11.83 26.56
CA ARG A 269 11.16 13.17 26.55
C ARG A 269 10.32 13.49 27.82
N GLY A 270 10.16 12.54 28.73
CA GLY A 270 9.32 12.70 29.93
C GLY A 270 7.82 12.45 29.69
N GLY A 271 7.44 11.97 28.50
CA GLY A 271 6.06 11.63 28.18
C GLY A 271 5.63 10.26 28.72
N LYS A 272 4.33 10.02 28.71
CA LYS A 272 3.67 8.75 29.06
C LYS A 272 3.07 8.14 27.80
N SER A 273 3.02 6.81 27.74
CA SER A 273 2.36 6.11 26.64
C SER A 273 1.55 4.92 27.13
N ALA A 274 0.55 4.54 26.34
CA ALA A 274 -0.17 3.28 26.49
C ALA A 274 -0.30 2.60 25.12
N ARG A 275 -0.11 1.28 25.10
CA ARG A 275 -0.33 0.46 23.90
C ARG A 275 -1.82 0.20 23.72
N ILE A 276 -2.32 0.43 22.52
CA ILE A 276 -3.70 0.18 22.11
C ILE A 276 -3.65 -0.85 20.99
N VAL A 277 -4.08 -2.09 21.28
CA VAL A 277 -4.08 -3.16 20.29
C VAL A 277 -5.36 -3.07 19.45
N MET A 278 -5.22 -2.98 18.13
CA MET A 278 -6.35 -2.90 17.20
C MET A 278 -6.12 -3.75 15.96
N ASP A 279 -7.17 -4.41 15.50
CA ASP A 279 -7.15 -5.10 14.21
C ASP A 279 -7.47 -4.13 13.07
N ILE A 280 -8.67 -3.54 13.11
CA ILE A 280 -9.10 -2.47 12.21
C ILE A 280 -9.14 -1.16 12.99
N ILE A 281 -8.41 -0.16 12.49
CA ILE A 281 -8.32 1.16 13.09
C ILE A 281 -9.36 2.05 12.41
N THR A 282 -10.26 2.63 13.19
CA THR A 282 -11.29 3.56 12.70
C THR A 282 -11.40 4.76 13.63
N GLU A 283 -11.89 5.88 13.10
CA GLU A 283 -12.15 7.07 13.89
C GLU A 283 -13.12 6.77 15.06
N GLU A 284 -14.21 6.07 14.80
CA GLU A 284 -15.21 5.66 15.80
C GLU A 284 -14.57 4.95 17.00
N ARG A 285 -13.67 3.98 16.73
CA ARG A 285 -12.99 3.25 17.79
C ARG A 285 -12.04 4.13 18.59
N LEU A 286 -11.39 5.11 17.95
CA LEU A 286 -10.50 6.05 18.64
C LEU A 286 -11.27 7.07 19.49
N LEU A 287 -12.49 7.43 19.11
CA LEU A 287 -13.34 8.33 19.90
C LEU A 287 -13.69 7.74 21.27
N ASN A 288 -13.72 6.42 21.40
CA ASN A 288 -14.00 5.73 22.67
C ASN A 288 -12.93 5.96 23.75
N PHE A 289 -11.73 6.43 23.40
CA PHE A 289 -10.69 6.82 24.36
C PHE A 289 -10.82 8.29 24.83
N GLY A 290 -11.90 8.98 24.45
CA GLY A 290 -12.20 10.33 24.95
C GLY A 290 -11.07 11.33 24.69
N ASN A 291 -10.55 11.91 25.77
CA ASN A 291 -9.44 12.86 25.78
C ASN A 291 -8.21 12.32 26.53
N ASP A 292 -8.13 11.01 26.76
CA ASP A 292 -7.03 10.42 27.54
C ASP A 292 -5.66 10.55 26.88
N PHE A 293 -5.60 10.77 25.57
CA PHE A 293 -4.36 10.90 24.81
C PHE A 293 -4.32 12.22 24.06
N ASP A 294 -3.16 12.86 24.08
CA ASP A 294 -2.88 14.10 23.36
C ASP A 294 -2.61 13.84 21.88
N ALA A 295 -1.94 12.73 21.58
CA ALA A 295 -1.61 12.29 20.24
C ALA A 295 -1.61 10.75 20.14
N TYR A 296 -1.82 10.25 18.93
CA TYR A 296 -1.73 8.82 18.61
C TYR A 296 -0.59 8.54 17.65
N ILE A 297 0.03 7.37 17.78
CA ILE A 297 1.10 6.91 16.88
C ILE A 297 0.67 5.56 16.31
N VAL A 298 0.53 5.46 15.00
CA VAL A 298 0.15 4.21 14.33
C VAL A 298 1.40 3.45 13.93
N THR A 299 1.69 2.33 14.61
CA THR A 299 2.85 1.47 14.28
C THR A 299 2.48 0.31 13.34
N SER A 300 1.25 0.29 12.82
CA SER A 300 0.72 -0.76 11.93
C SER A 300 0.85 -0.38 10.44
N CYS A 301 -0.25 -0.09 9.75
CA CYS A 301 -0.25 0.43 8.39
C CYS A 301 0.04 1.95 8.42
N PRO A 302 1.12 2.43 7.78
CA PRO A 302 1.51 3.83 7.86
C PRO A 302 0.62 4.77 7.04
N ARG A 303 -0.37 4.22 6.36
CA ARG A 303 -1.30 4.95 5.51
C ARG A 303 -2.56 5.39 6.24
N VAL A 304 -2.92 4.68 7.30
CA VAL A 304 -4.07 5.00 8.17
C VAL A 304 -4.00 6.44 8.72
N PRO A 305 -2.85 6.95 9.22
CA PRO A 305 -2.76 8.35 9.68
C PRO A 305 -3.03 9.39 8.59
N ILE A 306 -2.81 9.04 7.33
CA ILE A 306 -2.85 9.97 6.19
C ILE A 306 -4.22 9.91 5.51
N ASP A 307 -4.66 8.71 5.14
CA ASP A 307 -5.82 8.50 4.28
C ASP A 307 -7.12 8.41 5.09
N ASP A 308 -7.15 7.57 6.13
CA ASP A 308 -8.37 7.28 6.88
C ASP A 308 -8.60 8.25 8.04
N LEU A 309 -7.52 8.65 8.71
CA LEU A 309 -7.59 9.45 9.94
C LEU A 309 -6.93 10.83 9.79
N GLY A 310 -6.70 11.26 8.55
CA GLY A 310 -6.06 12.53 8.28
C GLY A 310 -6.79 13.72 8.91
N GLU A 311 -8.11 13.65 9.07
CA GLU A 311 -8.96 14.69 9.67
C GLU A 311 -9.31 14.46 11.15
N PHE A 312 -8.80 13.39 11.77
CA PHE A 312 -9.13 13.08 13.17
C PHE A 312 -8.82 14.26 14.11
N LYS A 313 -9.64 14.46 15.15
CA LYS A 313 -9.57 15.62 16.05
C LYS A 313 -8.23 15.79 16.77
N LYS A 314 -7.53 14.70 17.09
CA LYS A 314 -6.19 14.71 17.71
C LYS A 314 -5.11 14.40 16.67
N PRO A 315 -3.85 14.84 16.84
CA PRO A 315 -2.75 14.41 16.01
C PRO A 315 -2.64 12.88 15.96
N ILE A 316 -2.58 12.32 14.76
CA ILE A 316 -2.25 10.91 14.52
C ILE A 316 -1.05 10.88 13.61
N LEU A 317 0.02 10.25 14.08
CA LEU A 317 1.33 10.26 13.45
C LEU A 317 1.67 8.89 12.87
N THR A 318 2.40 8.90 11.77
CA THR A 318 3.20 7.74 11.34
C THR A 318 4.43 7.59 12.27
N PRO A 319 5.15 6.46 12.22
CA PRO A 319 6.36 6.29 13.01
C PRO A 319 7.47 7.31 12.66
N GLY A 320 7.66 7.63 11.38
CA GLY A 320 8.61 8.65 10.96
C GLY A 320 8.26 10.04 11.50
N GLU A 321 7.00 10.41 11.45
CA GLU A 321 6.49 11.66 12.02
C GLU A 321 6.60 11.70 13.55
N ALA A 322 6.35 10.58 14.21
CA ALA A 322 6.53 10.47 15.66
C ALA A 322 8.00 10.63 16.04
N TYR A 323 8.93 10.04 15.28
CA TYR A 323 10.36 10.26 15.47
C TYR A 323 10.71 11.74 15.36
N MET A 324 10.23 12.44 14.32
CA MET A 324 10.43 13.88 14.16
C MET A 324 9.90 14.66 15.37
N ALA A 325 8.65 14.41 15.76
CA ALA A 325 8.00 15.10 16.87
C ALA A 325 8.73 14.89 18.20
N LEU A 326 9.14 13.64 18.49
CA LEU A 326 9.75 13.25 19.77
C LEU A 326 11.22 13.65 19.89
N THR A 327 11.94 13.80 18.77
CA THR A 327 13.37 14.18 18.76
C THR A 327 13.62 15.65 18.42
N GLY A 328 12.61 16.37 17.92
CA GLY A 328 12.75 17.75 17.47
C GLY A 328 13.46 17.90 16.11
N LYS A 329 13.76 16.81 15.42
CA LYS A 329 14.39 16.82 14.08
C LYS A 329 13.35 17.07 13.00
N LEU A 330 13.13 18.35 12.69
CA LEU A 330 12.04 18.79 11.80
C LEU A 330 12.51 19.20 10.39
N GLU A 331 13.81 19.12 10.07
CA GLU A 331 14.32 19.70 8.82
C GLU A 331 13.88 18.94 7.57
N LYS A 332 13.79 17.61 7.67
CA LYS A 332 13.40 16.74 6.56
C LYS A 332 12.24 15.85 6.98
N TYR A 333 11.18 15.86 6.18
CA TYR A 333 10.01 15.02 6.40
C TYR A 333 10.39 13.54 6.24
N ILE A 334 9.94 12.71 7.18
CA ILE A 334 10.23 11.27 7.23
C ILE A 334 8.93 10.50 7.05
N PHE A 335 8.88 9.67 6.00
CA PHE A 335 7.74 8.81 5.72
C PHE A 335 8.18 7.53 5.01
N PRO A 336 7.58 6.36 5.33
CA PRO A 336 6.62 6.13 6.42
C PRO A 336 7.24 5.81 7.78
N TRP A 337 8.50 5.37 7.82
CA TRP A 337 9.13 4.73 8.99
C TRP A 337 10.13 5.62 9.71
#